data_AF-A0A412B0U4-F1
#
_entry.id   AF-A0A412B0U4-F1
#
_cell.length_a   1.000
_cell.length_b   1.000
_cell.length_c   1.000
_cell.angle_alpha   90.00
_cell.angle_beta   90.00
_cell.angle_gamma   90.00
#
_symmetry.space_group_name_H-M   'P 1'
#
loop_
_entity.id
_entity.type
_entity.pdbx_description
1 polymer ?
#
loop_
_entity_poly.entity_id
_entity_poly.type
_entity_poly.pdbx_seq_one_letter_code
_entity_poly.pdbx_strand_id
1 'polypeptide(L)'
;MWTWCRPERAGRATLMCWRSATEGFMAGDADDKGAAVVALYCLKALKDEKVKCVRKARAIFGAGEEIASDDLKQYFQREVLPELAFTPDAEYGVCNREKGILHVELSAPADGSRLESLHGGTVRNAVAASARAEARCTAEECQALEALSKKMGVKFSFQWSDGVLTAECVGRAAHAMEPQKGRNAAARLVRLFSSCFGGEALGVLWSFVDQKIGLELDGSSLGFAGRTRFPGR
;
A
#
# COMPACT_ATOMS: atom_id res chain seq x y z
N MET A 1 -18.94 -10.52 5.03
CA MET A 1 -20.34 -10.70 5.45
C MET A 1 -20.61 -12.18 5.65
N TRP A 2 -20.70 -12.67 6.90
CA TRP A 2 -21.15 -14.04 7.17
C TRP A 2 -22.64 -13.99 7.51
N THR A 3 -23.46 -14.70 6.77
CA THR A 3 -24.85 -14.96 7.16
C THR A 3 -25.02 -16.47 7.35
N TRP A 4 -25.46 -16.84 8.54
CA TRP A 4 -25.71 -18.20 8.97
C TRP A 4 -27.10 -18.67 8.48
N CYS A 5 -27.09 -19.81 7.79
CA CYS A 5 -28.08 -20.88 7.62
C CYS A 5 -29.60 -20.61 7.41
N ARG A 6 -30.12 -21.14 6.29
CA ARG A 6 -31.37 -21.93 6.28
C ARG A 6 -31.05 -23.37 5.80
N PRO A 7 -31.63 -24.43 6.38
CA PRO A 7 -31.21 -25.83 6.10
C PRO A 7 -31.76 -26.45 4.80
N GLU A 8 -32.50 -25.73 3.96
CA GLU A 8 -33.35 -26.38 2.93
C GLU A 8 -33.05 -26.00 1.47
N ARG A 9 -31.88 -25.47 1.15
CA ARG A 9 -31.46 -25.31 -0.25
C ARG A 9 -30.07 -25.89 -0.47
N ALA A 10 -29.98 -26.85 -1.40
CA ALA A 10 -28.72 -27.34 -1.95
C ALA A 10 -28.05 -26.19 -2.73
N GLY A 11 -27.37 -25.32 -1.98
CA GLY A 11 -26.70 -24.12 -2.48
C GLY A 11 -25.21 -24.32 -2.69
N ARG A 12 -24.58 -23.53 -3.55
CA ARG A 12 -23.18 -23.71 -4.03
C ARG A 12 -22.17 -22.94 -3.17
N ALA A 13 -21.08 -23.58 -2.72
CA ALA A 13 -20.03 -22.97 -1.90
C ALA A 13 -18.76 -22.77 -2.73
N THR A 14 -18.10 -21.63 -2.68
CA THR A 14 -16.92 -21.35 -3.50
C THR A 14 -15.73 -20.96 -2.64
N LEU A 15 -14.58 -21.51 -2.99
CA LEU A 15 -13.27 -21.10 -2.50
C LEU A 15 -12.74 -20.10 -3.53
N MET A 16 -12.49 -18.86 -3.15
CA MET A 16 -11.80 -17.92 -4.04
C MET A 16 -10.35 -17.88 -3.63
N CYS A 17 -9.42 -17.87 -4.57
CA CYS A 17 -8.03 -17.62 -4.28
C CYS A 17 -7.49 -16.53 -5.19
N TRP A 18 -6.66 -15.66 -4.65
CA TRP A 18 -6.16 -14.46 -5.29
C TRP A 18 -4.76 -14.69 -5.87
N ARG A 19 -4.28 -13.74 -6.67
CA ARG A 19 -3.01 -13.87 -7.42
C ARG A 19 -2.30 -12.52 -7.53
N SER A 20 -1.10 -12.50 -6.96
CA SER A 20 0.07 -11.66 -7.22
C SER A 20 0.86 -11.93 -8.54
N ALA A 21 1.23 -10.95 -9.39
CA ALA A 21 2.31 -11.08 -10.41
C ALA A 21 3.05 -9.74 -10.58
N THR A 22 4.38 -9.55 -10.60
CA THR A 22 5.66 -10.32 -10.51
C THR A 22 6.76 -9.28 -10.11
N GLU A 23 7.82 -9.57 -9.33
CA GLU A 23 9.18 -10.00 -9.79
C GLU A 23 10.09 -10.37 -8.58
N GLY A 24 10.98 -11.37 -8.74
CA GLY A 24 12.07 -11.69 -7.78
C GLY A 24 11.88 -12.99 -6.96
N PHE A 25 12.97 -13.67 -6.59
CA PHE A 25 13.09 -15.13 -6.43
C PHE A 25 12.22 -15.86 -5.35
N MET A 26 11.40 -15.14 -4.56
CA MET A 26 10.28 -15.69 -3.76
C MET A 26 9.18 -14.63 -3.56
N ALA A 27 8.84 -13.86 -4.60
CA ALA A 27 7.75 -12.88 -4.53
C ALA A 27 6.38 -13.57 -4.69
N GLY A 28 5.58 -13.51 -3.64
CA GLY A 28 4.18 -13.95 -3.60
C GLY A 28 3.90 -15.28 -2.90
N ASP A 29 4.85 -15.83 -2.14
CA ASP A 29 4.61 -17.02 -1.30
C ASP A 29 3.55 -16.74 -0.22
N ALA A 30 3.68 -15.60 0.47
CA ALA A 30 2.72 -15.16 1.47
C ALA A 30 1.46 -14.50 0.88
N ASP A 31 1.52 -13.99 -0.34
CA ASP A 31 0.49 -13.16 -0.97
C ASP A 31 0.53 -13.34 -2.51
N ASP A 32 -0.31 -14.16 -3.13
CA ASP A 32 -1.27 -15.12 -2.55
C ASP A 32 -1.02 -16.54 -3.09
N LYS A 33 0.20 -16.80 -3.61
CA LYS A 33 0.51 -18.06 -4.30
C LYS A 33 0.55 -19.24 -3.33
N GLY A 34 1.05 -19.05 -2.11
CA GLY A 34 1.07 -20.10 -1.10
C GLY A 34 -0.34 -20.53 -0.72
N ALA A 35 -1.22 -19.56 -0.43
CA ALA A 35 -2.62 -19.85 -0.11
C ALA A 35 -3.38 -20.48 -1.29
N ALA A 36 -3.07 -20.07 -2.53
CA ALA A 36 -3.59 -20.69 -3.76
C ALA A 36 -3.24 -22.18 -3.88
N VAL A 37 -1.99 -22.53 -3.60
CA VAL A 37 -1.57 -23.93 -3.60
C VAL A 37 -2.26 -24.70 -2.47
N VAL A 38 -2.32 -24.14 -1.27
CA VAL A 38 -3.02 -24.77 -0.13
C VAL A 38 -4.49 -25.02 -0.46
N ALA A 39 -5.19 -24.03 -1.01
CA ALA A 39 -6.58 -24.13 -1.45
C ALA A 39 -6.79 -25.28 -2.46
N LEU A 40 -5.90 -25.41 -3.46
CA LEU A 40 -5.94 -26.51 -4.42
C LEU A 40 -5.71 -27.87 -3.76
N TYR A 41 -4.73 -27.97 -2.85
CA TYR A 41 -4.45 -29.22 -2.15
C TYR A 41 -5.58 -29.63 -1.21
N CYS A 42 -6.26 -28.69 -0.55
CA CYS A 42 -7.47 -28.96 0.21
C CYS A 42 -8.58 -29.55 -0.67
N LEU A 43 -8.83 -28.95 -1.84
CA LEU A 43 -9.82 -29.47 -2.80
C LEU A 43 -9.41 -30.85 -3.35
N LYS A 44 -8.12 -31.07 -3.60
CA LYS A 44 -7.58 -32.38 -4.01
C LYS A 44 -7.78 -33.43 -2.92
N ALA A 45 -7.46 -33.14 -1.66
CA ALA A 45 -7.63 -34.06 -0.55
C ALA A 45 -9.11 -34.48 -0.41
N LEU A 46 -10.05 -33.52 -0.48
CA LEU A 46 -11.49 -33.82 -0.47
C LEU A 46 -11.91 -34.74 -1.63
N LYS A 47 -11.32 -34.54 -2.81
CA LYS A 47 -11.58 -35.37 -4.00
C LYS A 47 -10.99 -36.78 -3.84
N ASP A 48 -9.76 -36.90 -3.36
CA ASP A 48 -9.06 -38.17 -3.17
C ASP A 48 -9.74 -39.03 -2.10
N GLU A 49 -10.20 -38.41 -1.00
CA GLU A 49 -10.99 -39.04 0.07
C GLU A 49 -12.47 -39.29 -0.31
N LYS A 50 -12.86 -38.95 -1.55
CA LYS A 50 -14.23 -39.11 -2.08
C LYS A 50 -15.30 -38.52 -1.16
N VAL A 51 -14.99 -37.40 -0.50
CA VAL A 51 -15.92 -36.71 0.39
C VAL A 51 -17.12 -36.24 -0.42
N LYS A 52 -18.33 -36.61 0.02
CA LYS A 52 -19.58 -36.17 -0.62
C LYS A 52 -19.84 -34.70 -0.29
N CYS A 53 -19.45 -33.82 -1.20
CA CYS A 53 -19.75 -32.40 -1.08
C CYS A 53 -21.23 -32.13 -1.35
N VAL A 54 -21.95 -31.64 -0.34
CA VAL A 54 -23.36 -31.20 -0.46
C VAL A 54 -23.49 -29.96 -1.36
N ARG A 55 -22.37 -29.24 -1.56
CA ARG A 55 -22.29 -28.01 -2.35
C ARG A 55 -21.19 -28.14 -3.40
N LYS A 56 -21.39 -27.60 -4.60
CA LYS A 56 -20.33 -27.52 -5.62
C LYS A 56 -19.24 -26.57 -5.13
N ALA A 57 -18.04 -27.09 -4.87
CA ALA A 57 -16.83 -26.33 -4.58
C ALA A 57 -16.09 -25.97 -5.88
N ARG A 58 -15.60 -24.73 -5.99
CA ARG A 58 -14.71 -24.27 -7.07
C ARG A 58 -13.62 -23.41 -6.46
N ALA A 59 -12.42 -23.46 -7.02
CA ALA A 59 -11.36 -22.48 -6.81
C ALA A 59 -11.40 -21.49 -7.99
N ILE A 60 -11.45 -20.20 -7.71
CA ILE A 60 -11.36 -19.13 -8.71
C ILE A 60 -10.01 -18.46 -8.50
N PHE A 61 -9.23 -18.28 -9.57
CA PHE A 61 -7.96 -17.55 -9.53
C PHE A 61 -8.07 -16.27 -10.34
N GLY A 62 -7.92 -15.14 -9.67
CA GLY A 62 -7.74 -13.85 -10.31
C GLY A 62 -6.32 -13.69 -10.87
N ALA A 63 -6.06 -12.57 -11.52
CA ALA A 63 -4.77 -12.07 -11.98
C ALA A 63 -4.66 -10.53 -11.88
N GLY A 64 -5.76 -9.82 -11.55
CA GLY A 64 -5.82 -8.35 -11.54
C GLY A 64 -6.05 -7.72 -10.17
N GLU A 65 -5.78 -8.46 -9.10
CA GLU A 65 -6.00 -8.10 -7.69
C GLU A 65 -5.49 -6.70 -7.34
N GLU A 66 -4.17 -6.53 -7.47
CA GLU A 66 -3.34 -5.39 -7.06
C GLU A 66 -3.71 -4.05 -7.72
N ILE A 67 -4.61 -4.08 -8.70
CA ILE A 67 -4.97 -2.94 -9.53
C ILE A 67 -6.44 -2.58 -9.33
N ALA A 68 -7.35 -3.48 -9.72
CA ALA A 68 -8.79 -3.18 -9.76
C ALA A 68 -9.70 -4.41 -9.69
N SER A 69 -9.16 -5.63 -9.74
CA SER A 69 -9.92 -6.89 -9.82
C SER A 69 -10.94 -6.92 -10.99
N ASP A 70 -10.61 -6.26 -12.11
CA ASP A 70 -11.52 -6.19 -13.28
C ASP A 70 -11.71 -7.54 -13.97
N ASP A 71 -10.77 -8.44 -13.81
CA ASP A 71 -10.83 -9.84 -14.23
C ASP A 71 -12.00 -10.59 -13.56
N LEU A 72 -12.25 -10.36 -12.27
CA LEU A 72 -13.39 -10.95 -11.57
C LEU A 72 -14.71 -10.41 -12.10
N LYS A 73 -14.78 -9.11 -12.42
CA LYS A 73 -15.97 -8.53 -13.05
C LYS A 73 -16.25 -9.22 -14.39
N GLN A 74 -15.22 -9.44 -15.21
CA GLN A 74 -15.37 -10.17 -16.48
C GLN A 74 -15.74 -11.64 -16.28
N TYR A 75 -15.16 -12.32 -15.29
CA TYR A 75 -15.47 -13.71 -14.97
C TYR A 75 -16.94 -13.88 -14.58
N PHE A 76 -17.46 -13.04 -13.68
CA PHE A 76 -18.84 -13.13 -13.20
C PHE A 76 -19.90 -12.59 -14.17
N GLN A 77 -19.49 -11.99 -15.30
CA GLN A 77 -20.42 -11.77 -16.43
C GLN A 77 -20.80 -13.09 -17.10
N ARG A 78 -19.95 -14.12 -17.03
CA ARG A 78 -20.15 -15.43 -17.68
C ARG A 78 -20.48 -16.53 -16.68
N GLU A 79 -19.99 -16.41 -15.45
CA GLU A 79 -20.11 -17.40 -14.41
C GLU A 79 -21.03 -16.93 -13.28
N VAL A 80 -21.78 -17.86 -12.69
CA VAL A 80 -22.73 -17.53 -11.62
C VAL A 80 -21.98 -17.12 -10.35
N LEU A 81 -22.40 -16.06 -9.67
CA LEU A 81 -21.87 -15.67 -8.36
C LEU A 81 -22.11 -16.77 -7.30
N PRO A 82 -21.15 -16.99 -6.38
CA PRO A 82 -21.32 -18.01 -5.35
C PRO A 82 -22.26 -17.55 -4.24
N GLU A 83 -22.92 -18.51 -3.58
CA GLU A 83 -23.73 -18.21 -2.40
C GLU A 83 -22.88 -18.02 -1.14
N LEU A 84 -21.71 -18.67 -1.10
CA LEU A 84 -20.71 -18.54 -0.06
C LEU A 84 -19.33 -18.42 -0.70
N ALA A 85 -18.54 -17.44 -0.26
CA ALA A 85 -17.16 -17.25 -0.69
C ALA A 85 -16.30 -16.80 0.48
N PHE A 86 -15.04 -17.22 0.44
CA PHE A 86 -13.97 -16.65 1.25
C PHE A 86 -12.69 -16.64 0.41
N THR A 87 -11.80 -15.72 0.75
CA THR A 87 -10.46 -15.60 0.17
C THR A 87 -9.46 -15.98 1.27
N PRO A 88 -8.54 -16.92 1.05
CA PRO A 88 -7.53 -17.33 2.02
C PRO A 88 -6.34 -16.38 2.10
N ASP A 89 -6.52 -15.14 1.64
CA ASP A 89 -5.52 -14.07 1.50
C ASP A 89 -5.47 -13.15 2.74
N ALA A 90 -5.59 -13.77 3.92
CA ALA A 90 -5.56 -13.06 5.19
C ALA A 90 -4.85 -13.90 6.25
N GLU A 91 -4.34 -13.24 7.28
CA GLU A 91 -3.74 -13.92 8.43
C GLU A 91 -4.72 -14.91 9.08
N TYR A 92 -4.17 -15.92 9.76
CA TYR A 92 -4.94 -16.99 10.41
C TYR A 92 -6.04 -16.43 11.31
N GLY A 93 -7.28 -16.82 11.00
CA GLY A 93 -8.48 -16.29 11.65
C GLY A 93 -9.59 -16.10 10.63
N VAL A 94 -10.63 -15.34 11.02
CA VAL A 94 -11.72 -14.96 10.10
C VAL A 94 -11.70 -13.45 9.92
N CYS A 95 -11.24 -12.98 8.76
CA CYS A 95 -11.47 -11.61 8.33
C CYS A 95 -12.89 -11.50 7.78
N ASN A 96 -13.80 -10.85 8.50
CA ASN A 96 -15.18 -10.67 8.06
C ASN A 96 -15.49 -9.25 7.55
N ARG A 97 -14.52 -8.33 7.67
CA ARG A 97 -14.60 -6.92 7.30
C ARG A 97 -13.22 -6.41 6.91
N GLU A 98 -13.15 -5.69 5.80
CA GLU A 98 -11.97 -4.95 5.36
C GLU A 98 -12.24 -3.45 5.48
N LYS A 99 -11.17 -2.66 5.64
CA LYS A 99 -11.26 -1.21 5.54
C LYS A 99 -11.42 -0.82 4.08
N GLY A 100 -12.26 0.18 3.80
CA GLY A 100 -12.31 0.76 2.45
C GLY A 100 -10.96 1.37 2.06
N ILE A 101 -10.55 1.17 0.81
CA ILE A 101 -9.34 1.75 0.25
C ILE A 101 -9.73 3.03 -0.50
N LEU A 102 -9.07 4.14 -0.18
CA LEU A 102 -9.23 5.42 -0.87
C LEU A 102 -7.87 5.83 -1.45
N HIS A 103 -7.82 6.02 -2.77
CA HIS A 103 -6.66 6.61 -3.44
C HIS A 103 -6.91 8.11 -3.64
N VAL A 104 -5.97 8.93 -3.20
CA VAL A 104 -6.02 10.40 -3.34
C VAL A 104 -4.84 10.85 -4.19
N GLU A 105 -5.14 11.63 -5.22
CA GLU A 105 -4.14 12.32 -6.03
C GLU A 105 -4.20 13.82 -5.72
N LEU A 106 -3.05 14.41 -5.39
CA LEU A 106 -2.91 15.83 -5.09
C LEU A 106 -2.13 16.50 -6.20
N SER A 107 -2.65 17.61 -6.72
CA SER A 107 -1.99 18.41 -7.74
C SER A 107 -2.11 19.90 -7.42
N ALA A 108 -1.10 20.66 -7.82
CA ALA A 108 -1.08 22.11 -7.76
C ALA A 108 -0.35 22.66 -9.01
N PRO A 109 -0.64 23.90 -9.43
CA PRO A 109 0.15 24.57 -10.46
C PRO A 109 1.62 24.68 -10.05
N ALA A 110 2.53 24.63 -11.01
CA ALA A 110 3.93 24.94 -10.76
C ALA A 110 4.06 26.41 -10.31
N ASP A 111 4.74 26.62 -9.17
CA ASP A 111 4.87 27.92 -8.52
C ASP A 111 6.32 28.42 -8.47
N GLY A 112 7.22 27.75 -9.19
CA GLY A 112 8.64 28.10 -9.22
C GLY A 112 9.34 27.85 -7.88
N SER A 113 8.81 26.96 -7.03
CA SER A 113 9.42 26.54 -5.76
C SER A 113 10.90 26.18 -5.90
N ARG A 114 11.64 26.29 -4.79
CA ARG A 114 13.05 25.88 -4.75
C ARG A 114 13.22 24.38 -4.96
N LEU A 115 12.25 23.58 -4.53
CA LEU A 115 12.19 22.15 -4.82
C LEU A 115 11.70 21.98 -6.27
N GLU A 116 12.59 21.62 -7.17
CA GLU A 116 12.34 21.52 -8.61
C GLU A 116 11.70 20.19 -8.99
N SER A 117 12.17 19.10 -8.36
CA SER A 117 11.63 17.77 -8.58
C SER A 117 11.72 16.91 -7.33
N LEU A 118 10.76 15.99 -7.18
CA LEU A 118 10.79 14.94 -6.18
C LEU A 118 10.11 13.70 -6.74
N HIS A 119 10.86 12.61 -6.80
CA HIS A 119 10.40 11.31 -7.28
C HIS A 119 10.65 10.27 -6.19
N GLY A 120 9.64 9.47 -5.87
CA GLY A 120 9.78 8.42 -4.86
C GLY A 120 8.61 7.45 -4.84
N GLY A 121 8.89 6.22 -4.42
CA GLY A 121 7.94 5.12 -4.47
C GLY A 121 7.85 4.43 -5.83
N THR A 122 7.40 3.17 -5.83
CA THR A 122 7.29 2.32 -7.01
C THR A 122 5.85 1.84 -7.24
N VAL A 123 5.12 1.56 -6.16
CA VAL A 123 3.75 1.05 -6.18
C VAL A 123 2.88 1.82 -5.18
N ARG A 124 1.57 1.93 -5.44
CA ARG A 124 0.63 2.73 -4.62
C ARG A 124 0.35 2.10 -3.25
N ASN A 125 0.44 0.78 -3.15
CA ASN A 125 0.14 0.00 -1.95
C ASN A 125 1.36 -0.24 -1.04
N ALA A 126 2.48 0.45 -1.27
CA ALA A 126 3.66 0.34 -0.42
C ALA A 126 4.22 1.70 0.01
N VAL A 127 4.81 1.74 1.20
CA VAL A 127 5.58 2.88 1.68
C VAL A 127 6.83 3.06 0.82
N ALA A 128 7.04 4.27 0.30
CA ALA A 128 8.18 4.62 -0.54
C ALA A 128 9.52 4.36 0.19
N ALA A 129 10.25 3.34 -0.25
CA ALA A 129 11.54 2.96 0.32
C ALA A 129 12.71 3.80 -0.16
N SER A 130 12.57 4.46 -1.30
CA SER A 130 13.56 5.38 -1.85
C SER A 130 12.86 6.58 -2.45
N ALA A 131 13.56 7.72 -2.41
CA ALA A 131 13.16 8.93 -3.08
C ALA A 131 14.39 9.76 -3.45
N ARG A 132 14.28 10.53 -4.52
CA ARG A 132 15.27 11.49 -5.02
C ARG A 132 14.59 12.83 -5.24
N ALA A 133 15.26 13.90 -4.87
CA ALA A 133 14.78 15.25 -5.02
C ALA A 133 15.90 16.18 -5.49
N GLU A 134 15.52 17.20 -6.24
CA GLU A 134 16.42 18.24 -6.74
C GLU A 134 15.89 19.60 -6.30
N ALA A 135 16.75 20.39 -5.66
CA ALA A 135 16.38 21.70 -5.14
C ALA A 135 17.48 22.74 -5.35
N ARG A 136 17.09 23.98 -5.67
CA ARG A 136 18.00 25.13 -5.71
C ARG A 136 18.39 25.52 -4.29
N CYS A 137 19.69 25.54 -3.99
CA CYS A 137 20.18 25.94 -2.68
C CYS A 137 21.58 26.56 -2.75
N THR A 138 21.91 27.36 -1.74
CA THR A 138 23.27 27.86 -1.56
C THR A 138 24.19 26.80 -0.94
N ALA A 139 25.50 27.05 -0.94
CA ALA A 139 26.47 26.14 -0.32
C ALA A 139 26.25 26.03 1.20
N GLU A 140 25.87 27.14 1.85
CA GLU A 140 25.56 27.18 3.29
C GLU A 140 24.31 26.35 3.62
N GLU A 141 23.27 26.46 2.78
CA GLU A 141 22.05 25.66 2.92
C GLU A 141 22.32 24.17 2.70
N CYS A 142 23.21 23.81 1.76
CA CYS A 142 23.64 22.42 1.58
C CYS A 142 24.26 21.85 2.87
N GLN A 143 25.15 22.61 3.52
CA GLN A 143 25.73 22.21 4.80
C GLN A 143 24.67 22.10 5.91
N ALA A 144 23.69 23.01 5.93
CA ALA A 144 22.59 22.95 6.88
C ALA A 144 21.71 21.71 6.68
N LEU A 145 21.39 21.36 5.43
CA LEU A 145 20.65 20.15 5.07
C LEU A 145 21.41 18.89 5.49
N GLU A 146 22.71 18.81 5.24
CA GLU A 146 23.54 17.70 5.72
C GLU A 146 23.51 17.57 7.24
N ALA A 147 23.60 18.68 7.97
CA ALA A 147 23.56 18.69 9.43
C ALA A 147 22.18 18.27 9.98
N LEU A 148 21.09 18.72 9.35
CA LEU A 148 19.72 18.34 9.70
C LEU A 148 19.46 16.85 9.42
N SER A 149 19.99 16.33 8.31
CA SER A 149 19.79 14.95 7.88
C SER A 149 20.24 13.92 8.93
N LYS A 150 21.32 14.22 9.67
CA LYS A 150 21.88 13.37 10.74
C LYS A 150 20.90 13.12 11.88
N LYS A 151 19.91 14.01 12.09
CA LYS A 151 18.91 13.89 13.17
C LYS A 151 17.68 13.08 12.78
N MET A 152 17.51 12.75 11.49
CA MET A 152 16.27 12.13 10.97
C MET A 152 16.30 10.60 10.95
N GLY A 153 17.41 9.99 11.36
CA GLY A 153 17.52 8.54 11.57
C GLY A 153 17.39 7.69 10.30
N VAL A 154 17.53 8.27 9.11
CA VAL A 154 17.60 7.56 7.81
C VAL A 154 18.84 8.01 7.05
N LYS A 155 19.23 7.23 6.03
CA LYS A 155 20.41 7.55 5.23
C LYS A 155 20.04 8.54 4.13
N PHE A 156 20.78 9.62 4.05
CA PHE A 156 20.74 10.57 2.95
C PHE A 156 22.07 10.60 2.21
N SER A 157 22.01 10.86 0.91
CA SER A 157 23.16 11.23 0.08
C SER A 157 22.87 12.55 -0.61
N PHE A 158 23.91 13.38 -0.72
CA PHE A 158 23.83 14.73 -1.26
C PHE A 158 24.90 14.90 -2.34
N GLN A 159 24.51 15.51 -3.46
CA GLN A 159 25.40 15.92 -4.53
C GLN A 159 25.01 17.33 -4.94
N TRP A 160 25.92 18.28 -4.75
CA TRP A 160 25.69 19.68 -5.09
C TRP A 160 26.52 20.08 -6.31
N SER A 161 25.87 20.64 -7.32
CA SER A 161 26.51 21.18 -8.52
C SER A 161 25.74 22.41 -9.00
N ASP A 162 26.45 23.47 -9.35
CA ASP A 162 25.88 24.65 -10.02
C ASP A 162 24.64 25.26 -9.33
N GLY A 163 24.63 25.28 -7.99
CA GLY A 163 23.53 25.83 -7.20
C GLY A 163 22.31 24.93 -7.07
N VAL A 164 22.39 23.68 -7.56
CA VAL A 164 21.36 22.66 -7.43
C VAL A 164 21.89 21.50 -6.58
N LEU A 165 21.09 21.11 -5.59
CA LEU A 165 21.33 19.95 -4.74
C LEU A 165 20.47 18.79 -5.18
N THR A 166 21.10 17.68 -5.55
CA THR A 166 20.46 16.37 -5.66
C THR A 166 20.55 15.67 -4.31
N ALA A 167 19.41 15.40 -3.69
CA ALA A 167 19.30 14.65 -2.44
C ALA A 167 18.58 13.33 -2.67
N GLU A 168 19.16 12.23 -2.17
CA GLU A 168 18.54 10.93 -2.17
C GLU A 168 18.32 10.45 -0.73
N CYS A 169 17.21 9.77 -0.50
CA CYS A 169 16.85 9.22 0.81
C CYS A 169 16.57 7.73 0.69
N VAL A 170 17.20 6.95 1.57
CA VAL A 170 16.94 5.51 1.73
C VAL A 170 16.10 5.30 2.98
N GLY A 171 14.84 4.94 2.75
CA GLY A 171 13.84 4.57 3.74
C GLY A 171 13.68 3.06 3.90
N ARG A 172 12.45 2.61 4.16
CA ARG A 172 12.09 1.19 4.33
C ARG A 172 10.69 0.93 3.77
N ALA A 173 10.58 -0.03 2.86
CA ALA A 173 9.29 -0.49 2.35
C ALA A 173 8.46 -1.16 3.45
N ALA A 174 7.15 -0.98 3.38
CA ALA A 174 6.14 -1.71 4.14
C ALA A 174 4.82 -1.65 3.38
N HIS A 175 3.92 -2.60 3.64
CA HIS A 175 2.57 -2.55 3.09
C HIS A 175 1.85 -1.27 3.56
N ALA A 176 1.08 -0.61 2.70
CA ALA A 176 0.38 0.63 3.03
C ALA A 176 -0.65 0.48 4.16
N MET A 177 -1.05 -0.76 4.48
CA MET A 177 -1.91 -1.07 5.63
C MET A 177 -1.19 -1.07 6.98
N GLU A 178 0.15 -1.19 6.97
CA GLU A 178 1.01 -1.14 8.16
C GLU A 178 2.19 -0.17 7.96
N PRO A 179 1.91 1.11 7.69
CA PRO A 179 2.96 2.07 7.33
C PRO A 179 3.94 2.33 8.49
N GLN A 180 3.57 1.99 9.73
CA GLN A 180 4.44 2.03 10.92
C GLN A 180 5.65 1.08 10.84
N LYS A 181 5.56 0.00 10.05
CA LYS A 181 6.69 -0.90 9.81
C LYS A 181 7.70 -0.31 8.81
N GLY A 182 7.27 0.71 8.05
CA GLY A 182 8.05 1.36 7.00
C GLY A 182 8.69 2.67 7.44
N ARG A 183 9.48 3.25 6.53
CA ARG A 183 10.03 4.60 6.64
C ARG A 183 9.91 5.27 5.28
N ASN A 184 8.89 6.10 5.12
CA ASN A 184 8.65 6.87 3.89
C ASN A 184 9.83 7.81 3.58
N ALA A 185 10.52 7.56 2.47
CA ALA A 185 11.66 8.36 2.01
C ALA A 185 11.23 9.71 1.42
N ALA A 186 10.15 9.74 0.64
CA ALA A 186 9.64 10.96 0.01
C ALA A 186 9.20 11.99 1.04
N ALA A 187 8.39 11.59 2.03
CA ALA A 187 7.93 12.46 3.11
C ALA A 187 9.11 13.02 3.94
N ARG A 188 10.18 12.24 4.10
CA ARG A 188 11.40 12.68 4.81
C ARG A 188 12.20 13.69 4.02
N LEU A 189 12.30 13.58 2.69
CA LEU A 189 12.91 14.62 1.87
C LEU A 189 12.13 15.92 1.97
N VAL A 190 10.80 15.87 1.83
CA VAL A 190 9.94 17.06 2.00
C VAL A 190 10.16 17.70 3.36
N ARG A 191 10.17 16.89 4.44
CA ARG A 191 10.40 17.38 5.80
C ARG A 191 11.78 18.02 5.98
N LEU A 192 12.82 17.42 5.39
CA LEU A 192 14.19 17.91 5.45
C LEU A 192 14.29 19.29 4.79
N PHE A 193 13.79 19.42 3.55
CA PHE A 193 13.82 20.69 2.84
C PHE A 193 12.94 21.74 3.50
N SER A 194 11.77 21.36 4.04
CA SER A 194 10.88 22.27 4.77
C SER A 194 11.57 22.84 6.02
N SER A 195 12.34 22.01 6.72
CA SER A 195 13.09 22.42 7.91
C SER A 195 14.26 23.36 7.61
N CYS A 196 14.77 23.37 6.37
CA CYS A 196 15.89 24.24 5.97
C CYS A 196 15.42 25.51 5.26
N PHE A 197 14.51 25.40 4.29
CA PHE A 197 14.07 26.53 3.46
C PHE A 197 12.83 27.23 4.00
N GLY A 198 12.06 26.58 4.88
CA GLY A 198 10.71 26.98 5.26
C GLY A 198 9.66 26.54 4.24
N GLY A 199 8.41 26.41 4.68
CA GLY A 199 7.30 25.94 3.84
C GLY A 199 7.10 26.79 2.58
N GLU A 200 7.01 28.11 2.73
CA GLU A 200 6.74 29.02 1.60
C GLU A 200 7.73 28.84 0.44
N ALA A 201 9.01 28.55 0.73
CA ALA A 201 10.03 28.33 -0.28
C ALA A 201 9.88 26.99 -1.04
N LEU A 202 9.16 26.03 -0.47
CA LEU A 202 8.82 24.76 -1.12
C LEU A 202 7.57 24.85 -2.00
N GLY A 203 6.83 25.96 -1.97
CA GLY A 203 5.59 26.08 -2.71
C GLY A 203 4.40 25.40 -2.04
N VAL A 204 3.23 25.56 -2.66
CA VAL A 204 1.92 25.23 -2.05
C VAL A 204 1.77 23.73 -1.82
N LEU A 205 2.12 22.91 -2.82
CA LEU A 205 1.94 21.46 -2.75
C LEU A 205 2.82 20.83 -1.66
N TRP A 206 4.11 21.12 -1.68
CA TRP A 206 5.06 20.52 -0.75
C TRP A 206 4.90 21.04 0.67
N SER A 207 4.51 22.31 0.83
CA SER A 207 4.07 22.84 2.13
C SER A 207 2.86 22.09 2.68
N PHE A 208 1.85 21.86 1.84
CA PHE A 208 0.67 21.11 2.23
C PHE A 208 1.05 19.68 2.64
N VAL A 209 1.89 19.01 1.85
CA VAL A 209 2.37 17.66 2.16
C VAL A 209 3.11 17.64 3.50
N ASP A 210 4.03 18.57 3.78
CA ASP A 210 4.74 18.61 5.07
C ASP A 210 3.81 18.87 6.25
N GLN A 211 2.87 19.81 6.11
CA GLN A 211 2.02 20.27 7.22
C GLN A 211 0.83 19.36 7.50
N LYS A 212 0.24 18.76 6.46
CA LYS A 212 -1.01 17.99 6.57
C LYS A 212 -0.79 16.49 6.56
N ILE A 213 0.26 16.02 5.89
CA ILE A 213 0.60 14.60 5.83
C ILE A 213 1.82 14.34 6.72
N GLY A 214 2.89 15.10 6.51
CA GLY A 214 4.12 15.03 7.28
C GLY A 214 4.67 13.61 7.36
N LEU A 215 5.04 13.22 8.58
CA LEU A 215 5.45 11.86 8.93
C LEU A 215 4.35 11.10 9.68
N GLU A 216 3.12 11.63 9.68
CA GLU A 216 1.99 11.03 10.36
C GLU A 216 1.50 9.77 9.65
N LEU A 217 0.93 8.85 10.42
CA LEU A 217 0.44 7.57 9.93
C LEU A 217 -1.08 7.42 10.13
N ASP A 218 -1.71 8.37 10.82
CA ASP A 218 -3.10 8.31 11.26
C ASP A 218 -3.99 9.41 10.66
N GLY A 219 -3.40 10.35 9.91
CA GLY A 219 -4.13 11.44 9.27
C GLY A 219 -4.66 12.49 10.24
N SER A 220 -4.06 12.61 11.43
CA SER A 220 -4.44 13.61 12.45
C SER A 220 -4.50 15.03 11.89
N SER A 221 -3.46 15.45 11.17
CA SER A 221 -3.36 16.80 10.61
C SER A 221 -4.34 17.09 9.46
N LEU A 222 -4.90 16.05 8.85
CA LEU A 222 -6.00 16.13 7.88
C LEU A 222 -7.39 16.12 8.53
N GLY A 223 -7.48 15.97 9.85
CA GLY A 223 -8.75 15.81 10.55
C GLY A 223 -9.37 14.42 10.40
N PHE A 224 -8.61 13.44 9.89
CA PHE A 224 -9.06 12.06 9.71
C PHE A 224 -8.70 11.13 10.87
N ALA A 225 -8.15 11.64 11.99
CA ALA A 225 -7.88 10.86 13.20
C ALA A 225 -9.18 10.36 13.86
N GLY A 226 -9.85 9.44 13.20
CA GLY A 226 -10.92 8.63 13.74
C GLY A 226 -10.31 7.37 14.30
N ARG A 227 -10.48 7.13 15.60
CA ARG A 227 -10.35 5.78 16.13
C ARG A 227 -11.31 4.90 15.34
N THR A 228 -10.82 3.84 14.71
CA THR A 228 -11.71 2.76 14.25
C THR A 228 -12.32 2.14 15.50
N ARG A 229 -13.49 2.64 15.92
CA ARG A 229 -14.29 1.99 16.97
C ARG A 229 -14.83 0.72 16.34
N PHE A 230 -14.24 -0.41 16.71
CA PHE A 230 -14.93 -1.69 16.56
C PHE A 230 -16.12 -1.65 17.52
N PRO A 231 -17.37 -1.64 17.04
CA PRO A 231 -18.51 -1.81 17.93
C PRO A 231 -18.48 -3.28 18.37
N GLY A 232 -18.17 -3.55 19.65
CA GLY A 232 -18.36 -4.88 20.24
C GLY A 232 -17.11 -5.58 20.81
N ARG A 233 -16.23 -4.89 21.52
CA ARG A 233 -15.47 -5.50 22.63
C ARG A 233 -15.78 -4.76 23.91
#